data_AF-A0A564W3N5-F1
#
_entry.id   AF-A0A564W3N5-F1
#
_cell.length_a   1.000
_cell.length_b   1.000
_cell.length_c   1.000
_cell.angle_alpha   90.00
_cell.angle_beta   90.00
_cell.angle_gamma   90.00
#
_symmetry.space_group_name_H-M   'P 1'
#
loop_
_entity.id
_entity.type
_entity.pdbx_description
1 polymer ?
#
loop_
_entity_poly.entity_id
_entity_poly.type
_entity_poly.pdbx_seq_one_letter_code
_entity_poly.pdbx_strand_id
1 'polypeptide(L)' 'MDANVINELKSGLNAAYINGSVAANLAYKPAFVSNNPEDGKKVISSVEDELLRCDQFQISVAFITMGGVTPLLQTWTKR' A
#
# COMPACT_ATOMS: atom_id res chain seq x y z
N MET A 1 -6.54 -1.51 20.60
CA MET A 1 -5.66 -2.20 19.64
C MET A 1 -4.95 -3.32 20.38
N ASP A 2 -4.85 -4.51 19.77
CA ASP A 2 -4.14 -5.66 20.33
C ASP A 2 -2.65 -5.32 20.52
N ALA A 3 -2.08 -5.68 21.67
CA ALA A 3 -0.68 -5.44 22.00
C ALA A 3 0.28 -6.12 20.99
N ASN A 4 -0.13 -7.25 20.42
CA ASN A 4 0.64 -7.96 19.39
C ASN A 4 0.74 -7.14 18.09
N VAL A 5 -0.35 -6.50 17.66
CA VAL A 5 -0.36 -5.64 16.46
C VAL A 5 0.58 -4.44 16.64
N ILE A 6 0.62 -3.86 17.84
CA ILE A 6 1.53 -2.75 18.16
C ILE A 6 3.00 -3.20 18.07
N ASN A 7 3.32 -4.41 18.53
CA ASN A 7 4.67 -4.95 18.46
C ASN A 7 5.10 -5.25 17.02
N GLU A 8 4.20 -5.85 16.23
CA GLU A 8 4.44 -6.09 14.79
C GLU A 8 4.67 -4.78 14.02
N LEU A 9 3.88 -3.74 14.31
CA LEU A 9 4.06 -2.42 13.71
C LEU A 9 5.42 -1.81 14.06
N LYS A 10 5.81 -1.86 15.35
CA LYS A 10 7.13 -1.38 15.79
C LYS A 10 8.27 -2.15 15.11
N SER A 11 8.12 -3.47 14.97
CA SER A 11 9.10 -4.31 14.29
C SER A 11 9.24 -3.92 12.81
N GLY A 12 8.11 -3.73 12.10
CA GLY A 12 8.09 -3.29 10.71
C GLY A 12 8.76 -1.93 10.50
N LEU A 13 8.49 -0.96 11.37
CA LEU A 13 9.11 0.37 11.33
C LEU A 13 10.61 0.32 11.63
N ASN A 14 11.04 -0.46 12.63
CA ASN A 14 12.46 -0.65 12.94
C ASN A 14 13.20 -1.29 11.75
N ALA A 15 12.63 -2.33 11.16
CA ALA A 15 13.20 -3.03 10.01
C ALA A 15 13.25 -2.17 8.73
N ALA A 16 12.37 -1.17 8.58
CA ALA A 16 12.37 -0.28 7.43
C ALA A 16 13.33 0.91 7.58
N TYR A 17 13.37 1.53 8.76
CA TYR A 17 14.06 2.81 8.96
C TYR A 17 15.35 2.74 9.78
N ILE A 18 15.59 1.65 10.52
CA ILE A 18 16.74 1.52 11.42
C ILE A 18 17.66 0.40 10.96
N ASN A 19 17.14 -0.82 10.79
CA ASN A 19 17.95 -1.99 10.43
C ASN A 19 17.26 -2.90 9.42
N GLY A 20 17.66 -2.76 8.15
CA GLY A 20 17.13 -3.54 7.02
C GLY A 20 17.31 -5.06 7.12
N SER A 21 18.23 -5.54 7.96
CA SER A 21 18.52 -6.97 8.14
C SER A 21 17.58 -7.68 9.11
N VAL A 22 16.74 -6.93 9.85
CA VAL A 22 15.77 -7.49 10.79
C VAL A 22 14.56 -8.02 10.00
N ALA A 23 14.20 -9.28 10.25
CA ALA A 23 12.97 -9.85 9.74
C ALA A 23 11.76 -9.21 10.43
N ALA A 24 10.81 -8.73 9.63
CA ALA A 24 9.57 -8.17 10.10
C ALA A 24 8.44 -8.55 9.14
N ASN A 25 7.22 -8.53 9.64
CA ASN A 25 6.04 -8.75 8.83
C ASN A 25 5.92 -7.66 7.75
N LEU A 26 5.87 -8.09 6.50
CA LEU A 26 5.83 -7.20 5.33
C LEU A 26 4.58 -6.33 5.31
N ALA A 27 3.48 -6.78 5.91
CA ALA A 27 2.25 -6.00 5.99
C ALA A 27 2.42 -4.69 6.81
N TYR A 28 3.40 -4.65 7.71
CA TYR A 28 3.68 -3.48 8.55
C TYR A 28 5.03 -2.82 8.25
N LYS A 29 5.73 -3.30 7.21
CA LYS A 29 6.99 -2.73 6.75
C LYS A 29 6.71 -1.79 5.56
N PRO A 30 6.98 -0.48 5.69
CA PRO A 30 6.83 0.46 4.57
C PRO A 30 7.56 -0.02 3.32
N ALA A 31 6.85 0.02 2.19
CA ALA A 31 7.39 -0.34 0.88
C ALA A 31 7.52 0.90 -0.01
N PHE A 32 8.57 0.92 -0.85
CA PHE A 32 8.71 1.93 -1.89
C PHE A 32 7.83 1.58 -3.08
N VAL A 33 6.83 2.44 -3.34
CA VAL A 33 5.86 2.26 -4.43
C VAL A 33 6.24 3.15 -5.60
N SER A 34 6.59 2.54 -6.73
CA SER A 34 6.99 3.23 -7.95
C SER A 34 6.51 2.49 -9.18
N ASN A 35 6.52 3.16 -10.33
CA ASN A 35 6.40 2.49 -11.62
C ASN A 35 7.80 2.00 -12.01
N ASN A 36 8.03 0.70 -11.89
CA ASN A 36 9.25 0.05 -12.35
C ASN A 36 8.90 -1.09 -13.32
N PRO A 37 9.00 -0.87 -14.64
CA PRO A 37 8.73 -1.90 -15.64
C PRO A 37 9.66 -3.12 -15.55
N GLU A 38 10.92 -2.94 -15.14
CA GLU A 38 11.90 -4.04 -15.02
C GLU A 38 11.49 -5.03 -13.93
N ASP A 39 10.95 -4.50 -12.83
CA ASP A 39 10.41 -5.30 -11.71
C ASP A 39 8.93 -5.67 -11.90
N GLY A 40 8.28 -5.24 -12.99
CA GLY A 40 6.84 -5.39 -13.18
C GLY A 40 5.97 -4.62 -12.17
N LYS A 41 6.52 -3.63 -11.47
CA LYS A 41 5.83 -2.85 -10.43
C LYS A 41 5.10 -1.66 -11.03
N LYS A 42 3.83 -1.49 -10.66
CA LYS A 42 3.03 -0.32 -11.00
C LYS A 42 2.39 0.24 -9.76
N VAL A 43 2.41 1.57 -9.63
CA VAL A 43 1.76 2.27 -8.51
C VAL A 43 0.27 1.92 -8.43
N ILE A 44 -0.39 1.82 -9.59
CA ILE A 44 -1.83 1.51 -9.65
C ILE A 44 -2.17 0.17 -9.00
N SER A 45 -1.33 -0.86 -9.19
CA SER A 45 -1.58 -2.19 -8.63
C SER A 45 -1.54 -2.17 -7.11
N SER A 46 -0.59 -1.43 -6.51
CA SER A 46 -0.57 -1.23 -5.05
C SER A 46 -1.80 -0.49 -4.55
N VAL A 47 -2.29 0.51 -5.28
CA VAL A 47 -3.51 1.24 -4.91
C VAL A 47 -4.74 0.35 -5.02
N GLU A 48 -4.86 -0.46 -6.09
CA GLU A 48 -5.96 -1.41 -6.28
C GLU A 48 -5.98 -2.47 -5.18
N ASP A 49 -4.84 -3.04 -4.81
CA ASP A 49 -4.72 -4.04 -3.75
C ASP A 49 -5.18 -3.49 -2.38
N GLU A 50 -4.78 -2.26 -2.04
CA GLU A 50 -5.22 -1.60 -0.79
C GLU A 50 -6.71 -1.27 -0.83
N LEU A 51 -7.20 -0.78 -1.98
CA LEU A 51 -8.63 -0.50 -2.18
C LEU A 51 -9.49 -1.76 -2.10
N LEU A 52 -8.98 -2.94 -2.47
CA LEU A 52 -9.67 -4.21 -2.35
C LEU A 52 -9.75 -4.72 -0.91
N ARG A 53 -8.88 -4.25 -0.02
CA ARG A 53 -8.82 -4.71 1.39
C ARG A 53 -9.45 -3.74 2.40
N CYS A 54 -9.58 -2.45 2.08
CA CYS A 54 -10.11 -1.45 3.00
C CYS A 54 -11.64 -1.41 3.07
N ASP A 55 -12.30 -1.27 4.21
CA ASP A 55 -13.78 -1.14 4.21
C ASP A 55 -14.27 0.20 3.63
N GLN A 56 -13.51 1.26 3.88
CA GLN A 56 -13.77 2.62 3.41
C GLN A 56 -12.45 3.28 3.02
N PHE A 57 -12.49 4.23 2.09
CA PHE A 57 -11.31 4.97 1.64
C PHE A 57 -11.63 6.45 1.37
N GLN A 58 -10.60 7.28 1.46
CA GLN A 58 -10.65 8.69 1.05
C GLN A 58 -9.34 9.00 0.30
N ILE A 59 -9.46 9.60 -0.89
CA ILE A 59 -8.32 10.05 -1.68
C ILE A 59 -8.28 11.58 -1.66
N SER A 60 -7.15 12.14 -1.25
CA SER A 60 -6.89 13.58 -1.30
C SER A 60 -5.77 13.85 -2.31
N VAL A 61 -6.15 14.18 -3.55
CA VAL A 61 -5.22 14.42 -4.66
C VAL A 61 -5.52 15.77 -5.32
N ALA A 62 -4.48 16.49 -5.73
CA ALA A 62 -4.63 17.81 -6.35
C ALA A 62 -5.22 17.75 -7.77
N PHE A 63 -4.85 16.74 -8.56
CA PHE A 63 -5.31 16.57 -9.94
C PHE A 63 -5.65 15.11 -10.23
N ILE A 64 -6.70 14.91 -11.02
CA ILE A 64 -7.10 13.59 -11.49
C ILE A 64 -7.47 13.68 -12.97
N THR A 65 -7.05 12.68 -13.75
CA THR A 65 -7.43 12.54 -15.16
C THR A 65 -8.45 11.41 -15.31
N MET A 66 -9.26 11.45 -16.36
CA MET A 66 -10.19 10.35 -16.66
C MET A 66 -9.46 9.02 -16.84
N GLY A 67 -8.29 9.02 -17.48
CA GLY A 67 -7.46 7.82 -17.63
C GLY A 67 -6.94 7.29 -16.29
N GLY A 68 -6.65 8.16 -15.32
CA GLY A 68 -6.20 7.78 -13.99
C GLY A 68 -7.32 7.26 -13.07
N VAL A 69 -8.54 7.78 -13.19
CA VAL A 69 -9.68 7.34 -12.36
C VAL A 69 -10.35 6.07 -12.88
N THR A 70 -10.36 5.86 -14.19
CA THR A 70 -11.03 4.70 -14.83
C THR A 70 -10.63 3.34 -14.23
N PRO A 71 -9.34 3.01 -14.01
CA PRO A 71 -8.98 1.73 -13.38
C PRO A 71 -9.49 1.63 -11.93
N LEU A 72 -9.54 2.75 -11.20
CA LEU A 72 -10.07 2.78 -9.83
C LEU A 72 -11.58 2.50 -9.80
N LEU A 73 -12.35 3.08 -10.73
CA LEU A 73 -13.80 2.84 -10.88
C LEU A 73 -14.12 1.36 -11.12
N GLN A 74 -13.28 0.68 -11.92
CA GLN A 74 -13.44 -0.75 -12.19
C GLN A 74 -13.24 -1.59 -10.91
N THR A 75 -12.30 -1.20 -10.05
CA THR A 75 -12.06 -1.88 -8.77
C THR A 75 -13.22 -1.69 -7.80
N TRP A 76 -13.85 -0.51 -7.79
CA TRP A 76 -15.04 -0.26 -6.95
C TRP A 76 -16.25 -1.09 -7.37
N THR A 77 -16.46 -1.24 -8.68
CA THR A 77 -17.60 -2.02 -9.23
C THR A 77 -17.46 -3.52 -8.97
N LYS A 78 -16.25 -4.01 -8.67
CA LYS A 78 -15.98 -5.43 -8.39
C LYS A 78 -16.20 -5.84 -6.93
N ARG A 79 -16.52 -4.89 -6.05
CA ARG A 79 -16.86 -5.14 -4.65
C ARG A 79 -18.34 -5.36 -4.44
#